data_AF-A0A7V3W208-F1
#
_entry.id   AF-A0A7V3W208-F1
#
_cell.length_a   1.000
_cell.length_b   1.000
_cell.length_c   1.000
_cell.angle_alpha   90.00
_cell.angle_beta   90.00
_cell.angle_gamma   90.00
#
_symmetry.space_group_name_H-M   'P 1'
#
loop_
_entity.id
_entity.type
_entity.pdbx_description
1 polymer ?
#
loop_
_entity_poly.entity_id
_entity_poly.type
_entity_poly.pdbx_seq_one_letter_code
_entity_poly.pdbx_strand_id
1 'polypeptide(L)'
;IPIFFAFYKVLVVSIELRQAPWILWIPDLSARDPLLILPLLMGISQYVMQKLTPTAGADPTQVKMMQLMPLIFTFMLIYFPSGLLLYWTVSNIIGIGQQLYVNKYDQAAKITANAKSNP
;
A
#
# COMPACT_ATOMS: atom_id res chain seq x y z
N ILE A 1 -6.77 -3.45 -11.52
CA ILE A 1 -6.39 -4.82 -11.96
C ILE A 1 -5.51 -4.84 -13.22
N PRO A 2 -5.81 -4.11 -14.32
CA PRO A 2 -5.00 -4.18 -15.55
C PRO A 2 -3.52 -3.82 -15.35
N ILE A 3 -3.24 -2.74 -14.62
CA ILE A 3 -1.86 -2.29 -14.31
C ILE A 3 -1.08 -3.36 -13.55
N PHE A 4 -1.71 -3.99 -12.56
CA PHE A 4 -1.08 -5.06 -11.77
C PHE A 4 -0.68 -6.24 -12.64
N PHE A 5 -1.58 -6.71 -13.51
CA PHE A 5 -1.30 -7.84 -14.39
C PHE A 5 -0.21 -7.52 -15.42
N ALA A 6 -0.28 -6.33 -16.03
CA ALA A 6 0.74 -5.88 -16.97
C ALA A 6 2.12 -5.79 -16.30
N PHE A 7 2.21 -5.20 -15.11
CA PHE A 7 3.46 -5.06 -14.38
C PHE A 7 4.02 -6.41 -13.93
N TYR A 8 3.17 -7.29 -13.40
CA TYR A 8 3.56 -8.67 -13.09
C TYR A 8 4.10 -9.41 -14.32
N LYS A 9 3.44 -9.28 -15.47
CA LYS A 9 3.90 -9.90 -16.72
C LYS A 9 5.24 -9.34 -17.17
N VAL A 10 5.46 -8.03 -17.08
CA VAL A 10 6.76 -7.42 -17.39
C VAL A 10 7.85 -7.98 -16.48
N LEU A 11 7.62 -8.09 -15.17
CA LEU A 11 8.61 -8.65 -14.23
C LEU A 11 8.96 -10.11 -14.53
N VAL A 12 8.00 -10.92 -14.99
CA VAL A 12 8.21 -12.36 -15.21
C VAL A 12 8.72 -12.68 -16.62
N VAL A 13 8.34 -11.88 -17.62
CA VAL A 13 8.63 -12.16 -19.04
C VAL A 13 9.83 -11.38 -19.56
N SER A 14 10.11 -10.18 -19.04
CA SER A 14 11.23 -9.36 -19.53
C SER A 14 12.56 -9.96 -19.10
N ILE A 15 13.40 -10.32 -20.09
CA ILE A 15 14.74 -10.89 -19.87
C ILE A 15 15.64 -9.89 -19.10
N GLU A 16 15.47 -8.60 -19.33
CA GLU A 16 16.25 -7.53 -18.67
C GLU A 16 16.00 -7.41 -17.16
N LEU A 17 14.85 -7.88 -16.69
CA LEU A 17 14.47 -7.81 -15.27
C LEU A 17 14.83 -9.10 -14.51
N ARG A 18 15.24 -10.15 -15.24
CA ARG A 18 15.74 -11.38 -14.63
C ARG A 18 17.10 -11.09 -14.00
N GLN A 19 17.27 -11.47 -12.74
CA GLN A 19 18.49 -11.20 -11.98
C GLN A 19 18.84 -9.71 -11.96
N ALA A 20 17.85 -8.83 -12.04
CA ALA A 20 18.07 -7.40 -11.93
C ALA A 20 18.22 -7.04 -10.44
N PRO A 21 19.45 -6.73 -9.98
CA PRO A 21 19.64 -6.33 -8.59
C PRO A 21 19.02 -4.96 -8.39
N TRP A 22 18.49 -4.73 -7.19
CA TRP A 22 18.03 -3.42 -6.79
C TRP A 22 18.99 -2.82 -5.75
N ILE A 23 18.60 -2.77 -4.47
CA ILE A 23 19.45 -2.29 -3.40
C ILE A 23 19.52 -3.30 -2.26
N LEU A 24 20.63 -3.24 -1.52
CA LEU A 24 20.85 -3.93 -0.24
C LEU A 24 20.60 -5.44 -0.34
N TRP A 25 19.45 -5.91 0.14
CA TRP A 25 19.10 -7.33 0.27
C TRP A 25 18.29 -7.88 -0.90
N ILE A 26 18.01 -7.07 -1.94
CA ILE A 26 17.22 -7.49 -3.11
C ILE A 26 18.16 -7.82 -4.28
N PRO A 27 18.53 -9.11 -4.46
CA PRO A 27 19.39 -9.53 -5.55
C PRO A 27 18.66 -9.64 -6.89
N ASP A 28 17.33 -9.78 -6.89
CA ASP A 28 16.53 -10.00 -8.10
C ASP A 28 15.10 -9.48 -7.94
N LEU A 29 14.72 -8.49 -8.76
CA LEU A 29 13.37 -7.91 -8.80
C LEU A 29 12.30 -8.86 -9.37
N SER A 30 12.69 -9.82 -10.20
CA SER A 30 11.79 -10.82 -10.80
C SER A 30 11.51 -12.01 -9.88
N ALA A 31 12.34 -12.22 -8.85
CA ALA A 31 12.20 -13.28 -7.86
C ALA A 31 11.60 -12.78 -6.54
N ARG A 32 11.21 -13.69 -5.65
CA ARG A 32 10.70 -13.36 -4.31
C ARG A 32 11.79 -12.68 -3.46
N ASP A 33 11.37 -11.83 -2.51
CA ASP A 33 12.30 -11.25 -1.51
C ASP A 33 12.83 -12.36 -0.58
N PRO A 34 14.15 -12.61 -0.53
CA PRO A 34 14.72 -13.65 0.32
C PRO A 34 14.60 -13.36 1.83
N LEU A 35 14.55 -12.08 2.23
CA LEU A 35 14.51 -11.67 3.64
C LEU A 35 13.11 -11.31 4.12
N LEU A 36 12.11 -11.34 3.23
CA LEU A 36 10.70 -11.03 3.56
C LEU A 36 10.48 -9.61 4.11
N ILE A 37 11.42 -8.70 3.89
CA ILE A 37 11.35 -7.31 4.36
C ILE A 37 10.29 -6.54 3.57
N LEU A 38 10.26 -6.66 2.24
CA LEU A 38 9.27 -6.00 1.39
C LEU A 38 7.84 -6.44 1.68
N PRO A 39 7.51 -7.74 1.79
CA PRO A 39 6.17 -8.16 2.21
C PRO A 39 5.72 -7.48 3.51
N LEU A 40 6.60 -7.43 4.52
CA LEU A 40 6.29 -6.81 5.80
C LEU A 40 6.07 -5.30 5.67
N LEU A 41 6.95 -4.59 4.97
CA LEU A 41 6.81 -3.15 4.71
C LEU A 41 5.54 -2.82 3.91
N MET A 42 5.22 -3.66 2.92
CA MET A 42 4.00 -3.57 2.14
C MET A 42 2.78 -3.71 3.06
N GLY A 43 2.75 -4.75 3.90
CA GLY A 43 1.66 -4.98 4.84
C GLY A 43 1.46 -3.84 5.84
N ILE A 44 2.55 -3.34 6.42
CA ILE A 44 2.52 -2.19 7.34
C ILE A 44 2.01 -0.94 6.63
N SER A 45 2.54 -0.61 5.45
CA SER A 45 2.11 0.56 4.70
C SER A 45 0.64 0.47 4.28
N GLN A 46 0.17 -0.72 3.90
CA GLN A 46 -1.22 -0.97 3.56
C GLN A 46 -2.14 -0.79 4.78
N TYR A 47 -1.71 -1.28 5.96
CA TYR A 47 -2.45 -1.09 7.21
C TYR A 47 -2.55 0.39 7.60
N VAL A 48 -1.44 1.13 7.52
CA VAL A 48 -1.42 2.57 7.80
C VAL A 48 -2.32 3.34 6.84
N MET A 49 -2.23 3.05 5.54
CA MET A 49 -3.10 3.65 4.53
C MET A 49 -4.58 3.44 4.88
N GLN A 50 -4.95 2.21 5.23
CA GLN A 50 -6.34 1.88 5.56
C GLN A 50 -6.84 2.65 6.80
N LYS A 51 -5.98 2.92 7.77
CA LYS A 51 -6.31 3.75 8.94
C LYS A 51 -6.51 5.23 8.60
N LEU A 52 -5.83 5.72 7.56
CA LEU A 52 -5.94 7.12 7.12
C LEU A 52 -7.15 7.36 6.21
N THR A 53 -7.66 6.31 5.57
CA THR A 53 -8.85 6.37 4.71
C THR A 53 -10.12 6.22 5.56
N PRO A 54 -11.02 7.23 5.58
CA PRO A 54 -12.26 7.15 6.32
C PRO A 54 -13.12 5.97 5.87
N THR A 55 -13.42 5.05 6.79
CA THR A 55 -14.40 3.98 6.55
C THR A 55 -15.76 4.44 7.10
N ALA A 56 -16.35 5.44 6.44
CA ALA A 56 -17.63 5.99 6.87
C ALA A 56 -18.76 4.97 6.61
N GLY A 57 -19.61 4.73 7.62
CA GLY A 57 -20.84 3.95 7.49
C GLY A 57 -20.70 2.43 7.52
N ALA A 58 -19.51 1.87 7.81
CA ALA A 58 -19.33 0.44 8.01
C ALA A 58 -19.63 0.01 9.45
N ASP A 59 -20.28 -1.14 9.64
CA ASP A 59 -20.47 -1.73 10.96
C ASP A 59 -19.14 -2.23 11.59
N PRO A 60 -19.08 -2.44 12.93
CA PRO A 60 -17.85 -2.84 13.60
C PRO A 60 -17.25 -4.16 13.11
N THR A 61 -18.07 -5.08 12.57
CA THR A 61 -17.61 -6.37 12.05
C THR A 61 -16.92 -6.19 10.72
N GLN A 62 -17.49 -5.39 9.81
CA GLN A 62 -16.90 -5.04 8.52
C GLN A 62 -15.56 -4.32 8.71
N VAL A 63 -15.46 -3.39 9.67
CA VAL A 63 -14.20 -2.70 9.98
C VAL A 63 -13.11 -3.69 10.43
N LYS A 64 -13.45 -4.67 11.27
CA LYS A 64 -12.50 -5.70 11.72
C LYS A 64 -12.04 -6.59 10.55
N MET A 65 -12.96 -6.97 9.66
CA MET A 65 -12.62 -7.75 8.47
C MET A 65 -11.67 -6.95 7.56
N MET A 66 -11.95 -5.67 7.34
CA MET A 66 -11.09 -4.79 6.55
C MET A 66 -9.68 -4.68 7.15
N GLN A 67 -9.56 -4.56 8.48
CA GLN A 67 -8.26 -4.51 9.17
C GLN A 67 -7.44 -5.80 9.07
N LEU A 68 -8.11 -6.94 8.86
CA LEU A 68 -7.44 -8.22 8.66
C LEU A 68 -6.95 -8.41 7.22
N MET A 69 -7.57 -7.74 6.24
CA MET A 69 -7.23 -7.88 4.82
C MET A 69 -5.75 -7.62 4.50
N PRO A 70 -5.11 -6.53 4.98
CA PRO A 70 -3.68 -6.30 4.75
C PRO A 70 -2.81 -7.47 5.21
N LEU A 71 -3.14 -8.07 6.36
CA LEU A 71 -2.40 -9.21 6.90
C LEU A 71 -2.51 -10.43 5.99
N ILE A 72 -3.74 -10.77 5.58
CA ILE A 72 -4.01 -11.90 4.67
C ILE A 72 -3.27 -11.70 3.34
N PHE A 73 -3.37 -10.51 2.75
CA PHE A 73 -2.71 -10.19 1.48
C PHE A 73 -1.19 -10.24 1.60
N THR A 74 -0.62 -9.82 2.73
CA THR A 74 0.82 -9.88 2.98
C THR A 74 1.33 -11.32 2.91
N PHE A 75 0.66 -12.25 3.58
CA PHE A 75 1.05 -13.67 3.54
C PHE A 75 0.79 -14.31 2.17
N MET A 76 -0.28 -13.93 1.49
CA MET A 76 -0.60 -14.46 0.16
C MET A 76 0.43 -14.02 -0.90
N LEU A 77 0.88 -12.76 -0.83
CA LEU A 77 1.79 -12.17 -1.82
C LEU A 77 3.27 -12.41 -1.53
N ILE A 78 3.60 -13.15 -0.46
CA ILE A 78 4.99 -13.43 -0.07
C ILE A 78 5.80 -14.18 -1.14
N TYR A 79 5.13 -14.92 -2.01
CA TYR A 79 5.74 -15.68 -3.11
C TYR A 79 5.80 -14.91 -4.44
N PHE A 80 5.29 -13.67 -4.47
CA PHE A 80 5.30 -12.87 -5.70
C PHE A 80 6.66 -12.19 -5.92
N PRO A 81 6.96 -11.78 -7.17
CA PRO A 81 8.17 -11.02 -7.51
C PRO A 81 8.35 -9.79 -6.61
N SER A 82 9.55 -9.59 -6.09
CA SER A 82 9.87 -8.50 -5.16
C SER A 82 9.64 -7.13 -5.78
N GLY A 83 9.84 -6.98 -7.10
CA GLY A 83 9.52 -5.75 -7.83
C GLY A 83 8.06 -5.35 -7.76
N LEU A 84 7.14 -6.32 -7.71
CA LEU A 84 5.70 -6.07 -7.54
C LEU A 84 5.39 -5.52 -6.15
N LEU A 85 6.00 -6.11 -5.12
CA LEU A 85 5.82 -5.68 -3.74
C LEU A 85 6.46 -4.31 -3.51
N LEU A 86 7.61 -4.05 -4.15
CA LEU A 86 8.27 -2.75 -4.13
C LEU A 86 7.37 -1.66 -4.73
N TYR A 87 6.82 -1.90 -5.92
CA TYR A 87 5.88 -0.99 -6.56
C TYR A 87 4.71 -0.65 -5.62
N TRP A 88 4.12 -1.66 -4.99
CA TRP A 88 2.99 -1.47 -4.09
C TRP A 88 3.38 -0.67 -2.85
N THR A 89 4.53 -1.00 -2.26
CA THR A 89 5.05 -0.30 -1.08
C THR A 89 5.27 1.18 -1.37
N VAL A 90 5.92 1.52 -2.50
CA VAL A 90 6.15 2.90 -2.91
C VAL A 90 4.83 3.63 -3.17
N SER A 91 3.89 2.97 -3.86
CA SER A 91 2.56 3.52 -4.14
C SER A 91 1.81 3.86 -2.86
N ASN A 92 1.87 2.97 -1.86
CA ASN A 92 1.28 3.20 -0.55
C ASN A 92 1.94 4.36 0.19
N ILE A 93 3.27 4.46 0.18
CA ILE A 93 3.99 5.55 0.85
C ILE A 93 3.59 6.91 0.24
N ILE A 94 3.56 7.00 -1.09
CA ILE A 94 3.14 8.22 -1.79
C ILE A 94 1.70 8.56 -1.42
N GLY A 95 0.79 7.58 -1.51
CA GLY A 95 -0.61 7.83 -1.20
C GLY A 95 -0.85 8.15 0.29
N ILE A 96 -0.06 7.62 1.23
CA ILE A 96 -0.08 8.02 2.64
C ILE A 96 0.26 9.50 2.76
N GLY A 97 1.34 9.95 2.10
CA GLY A 97 1.72 11.35 2.06
C GLY A 97 0.60 12.24 1.51
N GLN A 98 -0.01 11.83 0.40
CA GLN A 98 -1.16 12.51 -0.18
C GLN A 98 -2.36 12.52 0.77
N GLN A 99 -2.69 11.40 1.40
CA GLN A 99 -3.84 11.27 2.30
C GLN A 99 -3.66 12.12 3.56
N LEU A 100 -2.44 12.17 4.12
CA LEU A 100 -2.12 13.06 5.23
C LEU A 100 -2.28 14.53 4.84
N TYR A 101 -1.87 14.91 3.64
CA TYR A 101 -2.11 16.26 3.11
C TYR A 101 -3.61 16.53 3.01
N VAL A 102 -4.38 15.68 2.32
CA VAL A 102 -5.84 15.85 2.15
C VAL A 102 -6.58 15.91 3.48
N ASN A 103 -6.25 15.04 4.44
CA ASN A 103 -6.88 15.00 5.76
C ASN A 103 -6.66 16.29 6.56
N LYS A 104 -5.54 17.01 6.34
CA LYS A 104 -5.32 18.33 6.94
C LYS A 104 -6.24 19.40 6.35
N TYR A 105 -6.43 19.41 5.03
CA TYR A 105 -7.34 20.36 4.37
C TYR A 105 -8.80 20.13 4.77
N ASP A 106 -9.24 18.86 4.83
CA ASP A 106 -10.60 18.51 5.24
C ASP A 106 -10.91 18.94 6.69
N GLN A 107 -9.96 18.76 7.60
CA GLN A 107 -10.09 19.23 8.99
C GLN A 107 -10.16 20.76 9.10
N ALA A 108 -9.30 21.49 8.38
CA ALA A 108 -9.32 22.94 8.37
C ALA A 108 -10.65 23.50 7.83
N ALA A 109 -11.22 22.86 6.80
CA ALA A 109 -12.53 23.19 6.26
C ALA A 109 -13.65 22.99 7.29
N LYS A 110 -13.65 21.86 8.01
CA LYS A 110 -14.63 21.56 9.07
C LYS A 110 -14.58 22.56 10.23
N ILE A 111 -13.38 22.93 10.68
CA ILE A 111 -13.19 23.92 11.75
C ILE A 111 -13.75 25.28 11.32
N THR A 112 -13.45 25.71 10.10
CA THR A 112 -13.94 26.98 9.54
C THR A 112 -15.46 27.00 9.40
N ALA A 113 -16.05 25.88 8.99
CA ALA A 113 -17.51 25.75 8.90
C ALA A 113 -18.18 25.84 10.27
N ASN A 114 -17.65 25.13 11.28
CA ASN A 114 -18.19 25.13 12.65
C ASN A 114 -18.07 26.51 13.32
N ALA A 115 -16.97 27.23 13.09
CA ALA A 115 -16.78 28.58 13.62
C ALA A 115 -17.77 29.60 13.01
N LYS A 116 -18.23 29.39 11.77
CA LYS A 116 -19.25 30.25 11.14
C LYS A 116 -20.68 29.89 11.57
N SER A 117 -20.92 28.67 12.04
CA SER A 117 -22.26 28.23 12.47
C SER A 117 -22.59 28.51 13.94
N ASN A 118 -21.61 28.92 14.76
CA ASN A 118 -21.81 29.24 16.17
C ASN A 118 -21.61 30.77 16.37
N PRO A 119 -22.69 31.57 16.44
CA PRO A 119 -22.62 33.03 16.58
C PRO A 119 -22.08 33.49 17.94
#